data_AF-A0A0E3YSI0-F1
#
_entry.id   AF-A0A0E3YSI0-F1
#
_cell.length_a   1.000
_cell.length_b   1.000
_cell.length_c   1.000
_cell.angle_alpha   90.00
_cell.angle_beta   90.00
_cell.angle_gamma   90.00
#
_symmetry.space_group_name_H-M   'P 1'
#
loop_
_entity.id
_entity.type
_entity.pdbx_description
1 polymer ?
#
loop_
_entity_poly.entity_id
_entity_poly.type
_entity_poly.pdbx_seq_one_letter_code
_entity_poly.pdbx_strand_id
1 'polypeptide(L)'
;MRRPHPSAALRPVFFCLALVLALLAPGCARQTGEPFPVAAYLNAPDNLQGNRYTLEAEIDAQLEWREGTGRLIAVRPLGTEPARLPVFIADTLGANLMVAQRYRLELTVRRGGLLYVNALRKL
;
A
#
# COMPACT_ATOMS: atom_id res chain seq x y z
N MET A 1 -59.21 17.55 39.32
CA MET A 1 -58.95 16.56 38.25
C MET A 1 -57.63 16.94 37.54
N ARG A 2 -56.56 16.16 37.73
CA ARG A 2 -55.21 16.41 37.15
C ARG A 2 -55.09 15.77 35.77
N ARG A 3 -54.54 16.50 34.79
CA ARG A 3 -54.13 15.99 33.47
C ARG A 3 -52.75 15.29 33.57
N PRO A 4 -52.46 14.23 32.81
CA PRO A 4 -51.14 13.61 32.80
C PRO A 4 -50.19 14.33 31.83
N HIS A 5 -48.91 14.41 32.24
CA HIS A 5 -47.77 14.75 31.38
C HIS A 5 -47.49 13.63 30.37
N PRO A 6 -47.06 13.94 29.13
CA PRO A 6 -46.27 13.01 28.34
C PRO A 6 -44.78 13.19 28.71
N SER A 7 -44.24 12.24 29.46
CA SER A 7 -42.79 12.07 29.58
C SER A 7 -42.27 11.59 28.23
N ALA A 8 -41.53 12.45 27.53
CA ALA A 8 -40.75 12.10 26.35
C ALA A 8 -39.61 11.17 26.77
N ALA A 9 -39.91 9.88 26.86
CA ALA A 9 -38.90 8.83 27.01
C ALA A 9 -38.15 8.71 25.69
N LEU A 10 -37.08 9.49 25.55
CA LEU A 10 -36.10 9.37 24.49
C LEU A 10 -35.50 7.97 24.57
N ARG A 11 -35.94 7.09 23.65
CA ARG A 11 -35.75 5.64 23.72
C ARG A 11 -34.24 5.28 23.63
N PRO A 12 -33.68 4.54 24.61
CA PRO A 12 -32.27 4.14 24.65
C PRO A 12 -31.87 3.18 23.51
N VAL A 13 -32.86 2.69 22.76
CA VAL A 13 -32.70 1.71 21.67
C VAL A 13 -31.86 2.26 20.51
N PHE A 14 -31.96 3.56 20.20
CA PHE A 14 -31.17 4.17 19.11
C PHE A 14 -29.68 4.23 19.41
N PHE A 15 -29.29 4.38 20.67
CA PHE A 15 -27.89 4.43 21.08
C PHE A 15 -27.21 3.06 20.95
N CYS A 16 -27.92 1.99 21.27
CA CYS A 16 -27.39 0.62 21.13
C CYS A 16 -27.18 0.24 19.66
N LEU A 17 -28.07 0.66 18.75
CA LEU A 17 -27.94 0.32 17.32
C LEU A 17 -26.72 0.98 16.67
N ALA A 18 -26.42 2.24 17.01
CA ALA A 18 -25.24 2.94 16.51
C ALA A 18 -23.93 2.33 17.04
N LEU A 19 -23.90 1.88 18.29
CA LEU A 19 -22.75 1.22 18.89
C LEU A 19 -22.47 -0.15 18.23
N VAL A 20 -23.51 -0.92 17.93
CA VAL A 20 -23.38 -2.20 17.22
C VAL A 20 -22.90 -1.99 15.78
N LEU A 21 -23.39 -0.95 15.08
CA LEU A 21 -22.93 -0.64 13.72
C LEU A 21 -21.45 -0.19 13.69
N ALA A 22 -20.99 0.54 14.70
CA ALA A 22 -19.59 0.94 14.84
C ALA A 22 -18.65 -0.23 15.17
N LEU A 23 -19.12 -1.22 15.93
CA LEU A 23 -18.36 -2.45 16.24
C LEU A 23 -18.30 -3.43 15.05
N LEU A 24 -19.23 -3.32 14.10
CA LEU A 24 -19.23 -4.08 12.85
C LEU A 24 -18.41 -3.44 11.73
N ALA A 25 -17.76 -2.30 11.99
CA ALA A 25 -16.79 -1.76 11.05
C ALA A 25 -15.67 -2.81 10.89
N PRO A 26 -15.48 -3.40 9.69
CA PRO A 26 -14.31 -4.21 9.46
C PRO A 26 -13.12 -3.26 9.59
N GLY A 27 -12.46 -3.33 10.75
CA GLY A 27 -11.11 -2.83 10.90
C GLY A 27 -10.28 -3.59 9.89
N CYS A 28 -10.15 -3.04 8.69
CA CYS A 28 -9.24 -3.51 7.66
C CYS A 28 -7.82 -3.30 8.19
N ALA A 29 -7.41 -4.14 9.14
CA ALA A 29 -6.01 -4.45 9.41
C ALA A 29 -5.52 -5.16 8.14
N ARG A 30 -5.24 -4.34 7.13
CA ARG A 30 -4.79 -4.77 5.82
C ARG A 30 -3.46 -5.47 6.05
N GLN A 31 -3.43 -6.77 5.79
CA GLN A 31 -2.20 -7.58 5.88
C GLN A 31 -1.10 -6.86 5.10
N THR A 32 -0.18 -6.24 5.82
CA THR A 32 1.09 -5.75 5.29
C THR A 32 1.87 -6.99 4.88
N GLY A 33 2.07 -7.19 3.58
CA GLY A 33 2.92 -8.27 3.08
C GLY A 33 4.35 -8.13 3.63
N GLU A 34 5.13 -9.21 3.55
CA GLU A 34 6.50 -9.28 4.06
C GLU A 34 7.35 -8.06 3.61
N PRO A 35 8.01 -7.32 4.52
CA PRO A 35 8.84 -6.18 4.15
C PRO A 35 9.98 -6.58 3.20
N PHE A 36 10.24 -5.77 2.18
CA PHE A 36 11.29 -6.04 1.21
C PHE A 36 12.69 -5.91 1.84
N PRO A 37 13.51 -6.99 1.84
CA PRO A 37 14.79 -6.99 2.52
C PRO A 37 15.89 -6.37 1.63
N VAL A 38 15.96 -5.04 1.58
CA VAL A 38 16.88 -4.26 0.71
C VAL A 38 18.34 -4.75 0.81
N ALA A 39 18.86 -4.93 2.03
CA ALA A 39 20.23 -5.38 2.23
C ALA A 39 20.48 -6.80 1.68
N ALA A 40 19.54 -7.74 1.89
CA ALA A 40 19.67 -9.09 1.35
C ALA A 40 19.56 -9.09 -0.19
N TYR A 41 18.66 -8.27 -0.73
CA TYR A 41 18.48 -8.09 -2.16
C TYR A 41 19.76 -7.59 -2.85
N LEU A 42 20.42 -6.57 -2.29
CA LEU A 42 21.64 -6.02 -2.86
C LEU A 42 22.81 -7.02 -2.87
N ASN A 43 22.82 -7.97 -1.94
CA ASN A 43 23.89 -8.98 -1.84
C ASN A 43 23.61 -10.23 -2.70
N ALA A 44 22.38 -10.74 -2.67
CA ALA A 44 22.01 -11.99 -3.31
C ALA A 44 20.55 -11.94 -3.81
N PRO A 45 20.27 -11.20 -4.90
CA PRO A 45 18.90 -10.98 -5.36
C PRO A 45 18.19 -12.27 -5.80
N ASP A 46 18.95 -13.24 -6.34
CA ASP A 46 18.40 -14.52 -6.81
C ASP A 46 17.81 -15.38 -5.68
N ASN A 47 18.28 -15.21 -4.43
CA ASN A 47 17.72 -15.90 -3.27
C ASN A 47 16.29 -15.42 -2.92
N LEU A 48 15.89 -14.27 -3.45
CA LEU A 48 14.57 -13.68 -3.22
C LEU A 48 13.61 -13.95 -4.39
N GLN A 49 14.09 -14.61 -5.46
CA GLN A 49 13.31 -14.85 -6.66
C GLN A 49 12.01 -15.62 -6.36
N GLY A 50 10.90 -15.16 -6.92
CA GLY A 50 9.58 -15.78 -6.79
C GLY A 50 8.80 -15.31 -5.57
N ASN A 51 9.45 -14.68 -4.59
CA ASN A 51 8.79 -14.17 -3.39
C ASN A 51 8.11 -12.82 -3.65
N ARG A 52 7.12 -12.51 -2.82
CA ARG A 52 6.38 -11.24 -2.83
C ARG A 52 6.68 -10.43 -1.58
N TYR A 53 6.90 -9.14 -1.77
CA TYR A 53 7.26 -8.22 -0.70
C TYR A 53 6.51 -6.90 -0.79
N THR A 54 6.52 -6.16 0.32
CA THR A 54 6.09 -4.78 0.42
C THR A 54 7.31 -3.87 0.55
N LEU A 55 7.41 -2.85 -0.30
CA LEU A 55 8.44 -1.82 -0.25
C LEU A 55 7.79 -0.44 -0.14
N GLU A 56 8.10 0.29 0.92
CA GLU A 56 7.80 1.73 0.98
C GLU A 56 8.96 2.51 0.42
N ALA A 57 8.71 3.37 -0.57
CA ALA A 57 9.76 4.11 -1.24
C ALA A 57 9.28 5.46 -1.79
N GLU A 58 10.20 6.38 -1.96
CA GLU A 58 10.02 7.64 -2.68
C GLU A 58 10.36 7.44 -4.17
N ILE A 59 9.52 7.96 -5.07
CA ILE A 59 9.83 8.00 -6.50
C ILE A 59 10.96 9.01 -6.73
N ASP A 60 12.08 8.52 -7.24
CA ASP A 60 13.26 9.34 -7.45
C ASP A 60 13.33 9.88 -8.88
N ALA A 61 13.19 9.00 -9.88
CA ALA A 61 13.18 9.38 -11.29
C ALA A 61 12.48 8.33 -12.15
N GLN A 62 11.91 8.78 -13.27
CA GLN A 62 11.55 7.87 -14.37
C GLN A 62 12.79 7.66 -15.23
N LEU A 63 13.23 6.40 -15.35
CA LEU A 63 14.41 6.03 -16.12
C LEU A 63 14.08 5.81 -17.59
N GLU A 64 12.95 5.15 -17.85
CA GLU A 64 12.49 4.82 -19.20
C GLU A 64 10.97 4.63 -19.20
N TRP A 65 10.30 4.94 -20.30
CA TRP A 65 8.92 4.56 -20.55
C TRP A 65 8.76 4.05 -21.97
N ARG A 66 8.01 2.95 -22.10
CA ARG A 66 7.60 2.42 -23.40
C ARG A 66 6.10 2.20 -23.40
N GLU A 67 5.44 2.85 -24.34
CA GLU A 67 4.00 2.74 -24.55
C GLU A 67 3.56 1.28 -24.73
N GLY A 68 2.49 0.90 -24.03
CA GLY A 68 1.92 -0.46 -24.08
C GLY A 68 2.74 -1.49 -23.30
N THR A 69 3.88 -1.10 -22.71
CA THR A 69 4.73 -1.98 -21.90
C THR A 69 4.71 -1.55 -20.44
N GLY A 70 5.10 -0.31 -20.16
CA GLY A 70 5.29 0.15 -18.79
C GLY A 70 6.47 1.10 -18.62
N ARG A 71 6.79 1.37 -17.36
CA ARG A 71 7.81 2.31 -16.93
C ARG A 71 8.87 1.60 -16.10
N LEU A 72 10.12 2.00 -16.31
CA LEU A 72 11.21 1.70 -15.39
C LEU A 72 11.44 2.93 -14.51
N ILE A 73 11.30 2.76 -13.20
CA ILE A 73 11.35 3.84 -12.22
C ILE A 73 12.46 3.57 -11.23
N ALA A 74 13.27 4.59 -10.92
CA ALA A 74 14.16 4.57 -9.78
C ALA A 74 13.40 5.00 -8.52
N VAL A 75 13.56 4.24 -7.44
CA VAL A 75 12.96 4.54 -6.14
C VAL A 75 14.01 4.54 -5.03
N ARG A 76 13.79 5.34 -4.00
CA ARG A 76 14.58 5.37 -2.75
C ARG A 76 13.77 4.70 -1.63
N PRO A 77 14.16 3.49 -1.17
CA PRO A 77 13.52 2.83 -0.04
C PRO A 77 13.50 3.69 1.21
N LEU A 78 12.35 3.78 1.88
CA LEU A 78 12.26 4.51 3.14
C LEU A 78 13.00 3.73 4.24
N GLY A 79 13.80 4.44 5.04
CA GLY A 79 14.54 3.85 6.16
C GLY A 79 15.78 3.05 5.78
N THR A 80 16.12 2.94 4.49
CA THR A 80 17.36 2.30 4.02
C THR A 80 18.11 3.22 3.05
N GLU A 81 18.84 4.18 3.61
CA GLU A 81 19.73 5.06 2.85
C GLU A 81 21.15 4.47 2.79
N PRO A 82 21.89 4.59 1.66
CA PRO A 82 21.59 5.37 0.46
C PRO A 82 21.06 4.52 -0.72
N ALA A 83 20.19 3.52 -0.49
CA ALA A 83 19.80 2.59 -1.54
C ALA A 83 18.95 3.24 -2.64
N ARG A 84 19.22 2.91 -3.91
CA ARG A 84 18.41 3.31 -5.07
C ARG A 84 18.11 2.08 -5.91
N LEU A 85 16.83 1.76 -6.07
CA LEU A 85 16.40 0.51 -6.70
C LEU A 85 15.60 0.79 -7.99
N PRO A 86 15.89 0.10 -9.10
CA PRO A 86 15.03 0.12 -10.27
C PRO A 86 13.83 -0.82 -10.06
N VAL A 87 12.63 -0.32 -10.33
CA VAL A 87 11.38 -1.10 -10.31
C VAL A 87 10.66 -0.95 -11.65
N PHE A 88 10.09 -2.05 -12.13
CA PHE A 88 9.25 -2.06 -13.32
C PHE A 88 7.77 -1.96 -12.93
N ILE A 89 7.05 -1.07 -13.59
CA ILE A 89 5.61 -0.83 -13.38
C ILE A 89 4.91 -0.94 -14.73
N ALA A 90 4.05 -1.95 -14.89
CA ALA A 90 3.30 -2.16 -16.12
C ALA A 90 2.26 -1.06 -16.34
N ASP A 91 2.02 -0.68 -17.61
CA ASP A 91 1.01 0.34 -17.96
C ASP A 91 -0.40 -0.08 -17.52
N THR A 92 -0.68 -1.38 -17.44
CA THR A 92 -1.95 -1.95 -16.97
C THR A 92 -2.31 -1.57 -15.52
N LEU A 93 -1.33 -1.13 -14.72
CA LEU A 93 -1.57 -0.62 -13.36
C LEU A 93 -2.16 0.80 -13.36
N GLY A 94 -2.15 1.50 -14.49
CA GLY A 94 -2.81 2.80 -14.65
C GLY A 94 -2.33 3.88 -13.67
N ALA A 95 -1.10 3.75 -13.16
CA ALA A 95 -0.60 4.63 -12.10
C ALA A 95 -0.07 5.96 -12.63
N ASN A 96 -0.56 7.07 -12.07
CA ASN A 96 0.03 8.39 -12.27
C ASN A 96 1.10 8.65 -11.22
N LEU A 97 2.35 8.31 -11.56
CA LEU A 97 3.51 8.44 -10.68
C LEU A 97 4.12 9.83 -10.81
N MET A 98 4.46 10.46 -9.68
CA MET A 98 5.17 11.73 -9.65
C MET A 98 6.44 11.58 -8.81
N VAL A 99 7.52 12.25 -9.26
CA VAL A 99 8.78 12.36 -8.51
C VAL A 99 8.53 12.99 -7.13
N ALA A 100 9.35 12.60 -6.15
CA ALA A 100 9.27 13.01 -4.75
C ALA A 100 7.99 12.57 -4.00
N GLN A 101 7.12 11.76 -4.64
CA GLN A 101 5.98 11.16 -3.95
C GLN A 101 6.35 9.81 -3.37
N ARG A 102 5.73 9.48 -2.23
CA ARG A 102 5.95 8.23 -1.51
C ARG A 102 4.83 7.25 -1.81
N TYR A 103 5.22 6.00 -2.00
CA TYR A 103 4.32 4.90 -2.30
C TYR A 103 4.68 3.67 -1.49
N ARG A 104 3.65 2.88 -1.20
CA ARG A 104 3.80 1.48 -0.84
C ARG A 104 3.63 0.64 -2.10
N LEU A 105 4.66 -0.14 -2.42
CA LEU A 105 4.75 -1.01 -3.58
C LEU A 105 4.62 -2.46 -3.12
N GLU A 106 3.73 -3.23 -3.74
CA GLU A 106 3.74 -4.68 -3.65
C GLU A 106 4.50 -5.21 -4.84
N LEU A 107 5.62 -5.91 -4.62
CA LEU A 107 6.54 -6.32 -5.69
C LEU A 107 6.91 -7.80 -5.62
N THR A 108 7.25 -8.36 -6.77
CA THR A 108 7.79 -9.72 -6.93
C THR A 108 9.22 -9.60 -7.46
N VAL A 109 10.15 -10.33 -6.87
CA VAL A 109 11.50 -10.47 -7.43
C VAL A 109 11.45 -11.54 -8.54
N ARG A 110 11.74 -11.14 -9.76
CA ARG A 110 11.84 -12.05 -10.91
C ARG A 110 13.30 -12.42 -11.18
N ARG A 111 13.48 -13.34 -12.12
CA ARG A 111 14.79 -13.84 -12.55
C ARG A 111 15.77 -12.69 -12.83
N GLY A 112 17.01 -12.82 -12.35
CA GLY A 112 18.04 -11.79 -12.48
C GLY A 112 17.83 -10.58 -11.57
N GLY A 113 17.07 -10.75 -10.49
CA GLY A 113 16.80 -9.69 -9.51
C GLY A 113 15.81 -8.61 -9.95
N LEU A 114 15.07 -8.81 -11.05
CA LEU A 114 14.19 -7.76 -11.55
C LEU A 114 12.99 -7.53 -10.62
N LEU A 115 12.81 -6.31 -10.15
CA LEU A 115 11.71 -5.93 -9.25
C LEU A 115 10.46 -5.53 -10.06
N TYR A 116 9.44 -6.39 -10.06
CA TYR A 116 8.17 -6.14 -10.74
C TYR A 116 7.12 -5.70 -9.73
N VAL A 117 6.55 -4.51 -9.91
CA VAL A 117 5.44 -4.03 -9.10
C VAL A 117 4.15 -4.73 -9.57
N ASN A 118 3.46 -5.37 -8.63
CA ASN A 118 2.16 -6.01 -8.84
C ASN A 118 1.01 -5.05 -8.49
N ALA A 119 1.21 -4.21 -7.46
CA ALA A 119 0.25 -3.21 -7.03
C ALA A 119 0.97 -2.06 -6.32
N LEU A 120 0.34 -0.90 -6.27
CA LEU A 120 0.88 0.26 -5.58
C LEU A 120 -0.20 1.16 -5.03
N ARG A 121 0.15 1.87 -3.96
CA ARG A 121 -0.68 2.87 -3.29
C ARG A 121 0.17 4.04 -2.86
N LYS A 122 -0.31 5.25 -3.08
CA LYS A 122 0.31 6.47 -2.55
C LYS A 122 0.19 6.50 -1.02
N LEU A 123 1.28 6.87 -0.34
CA LEU A 123 1.33 7.06 1.11
C LEU A 123 0.90 8.48 1.51
#